data_AF-A0A971ZDN4-F1
#
_entry.id   AF-A0A971ZDN4-F1
#
_cell.length_a   1.000
_cell.length_b   1.000
_cell.length_c   1.000
_cell.angle_alpha   90.00
_cell.angle_beta   90.00
_cell.angle_gamma   90.00
#
_symmetry.space_group_name_H-M   'P 1'
#
loop_
_entity.id
_entity.type
_entity.pdbx_description
1 polymer ?
#
loop_
_entity_poly.entity_id
_entity_poly.type
_entity_poly.pdbx_seq_one_letter_code
_entity_poly.pdbx_strand_id
1 'polypeptide(L)'
;MAAPTQEKIDLSHYDLIDTFSAREAACLIAGFDPKTEDAVYNYDYRKFCAAQVIEDAIKEAHKEAERHFKGIGVHIAGIIPDPWVREIKELEPVPYLPCTNMRAWFEHLKNTSSPSSEVAKIKGMSFSVGYEKIKFKREDIKRWLEEKDYNGARYFLSEHKKQLQKLDYQKEMLDRELISLHEQARDLESLRQENAELKAQVEELGASQDIDPRLKNTLYKMIHAMAVIGYKYDPQAARNNAVSDIANDINAAGLKVSNDTIRTHLQEAARVAANKAE
;
A
#
# COMPACT_ATOMS: atom_id res chain seq x y z
N MET A 1 -37.65 29.95 -7.84
CA MET A 1 -37.28 29.31 -9.12
C MET A 1 -36.01 28.52 -8.88
N ALA A 2 -36.06 27.18 -8.95
CA ALA A 2 -34.86 26.36 -8.84
C ALA A 2 -33.99 26.59 -10.08
N ALA A 3 -32.69 26.84 -9.89
CA ALA A 3 -31.76 26.90 -11.01
C ALA A 3 -31.81 25.55 -11.75
N PRO A 4 -31.88 25.54 -13.09
CA PRO A 4 -31.86 24.29 -13.84
C PRO A 4 -30.58 23.53 -13.46
N THR A 5 -30.76 22.33 -12.89
CA THR A 5 -29.67 21.40 -12.63
C THR A 5 -28.98 21.13 -13.95
N GLN A 6 -27.72 21.60 -14.09
CA GLN A 6 -26.90 21.30 -15.26
C GLN A 6 -26.83 19.79 -15.41
N GLU A 7 -27.44 19.28 -16.49
CA GLU A 7 -27.38 17.87 -16.84
C GLU A 7 -25.91 17.49 -17.00
N LYS A 8 -25.48 16.48 -16.23
CA LYS A 8 -24.10 16.06 -16.18
C LYS A 8 -23.78 15.34 -17.49
N ILE A 9 -23.14 16.06 -18.41
CA ILE A 9 -22.66 15.49 -19.68
C ILE A 9 -21.73 14.32 -19.36
N ASP A 10 -22.08 13.13 -19.85
CA ASP A 10 -21.25 11.94 -19.72
C ASP A 10 -20.12 11.96 -20.76
N LEU A 11 -18.94 12.37 -20.30
CA LEU A 11 -17.72 12.43 -21.11
C LEU A 11 -16.86 11.16 -20.99
N SER A 12 -17.37 10.09 -20.36
CA SER A 12 -16.59 8.85 -20.09
C SER A 12 -16.04 8.20 -21.37
N HIS A 13 -16.72 8.35 -22.49
CA HIS A 13 -16.26 7.81 -23.77
C HIS A 13 -14.96 8.46 -24.29
N TYR A 14 -14.63 9.67 -23.82
CA TYR A 14 -13.35 10.30 -24.12
C TYR A 14 -12.20 9.71 -23.30
N ASP A 15 -12.45 9.02 -22.18
CA ASP A 15 -11.41 8.48 -21.29
C ASP A 15 -10.53 7.42 -21.97
N LEU A 16 -11.05 6.77 -23.02
CA LEU A 16 -10.32 5.82 -23.85
C LEU A 16 -9.45 6.49 -24.94
N ILE A 17 -9.60 7.80 -25.14
CA ILE A 17 -8.88 8.58 -26.14
C ILE A 17 -7.73 9.32 -25.46
N ASP A 18 -6.52 9.11 -25.98
CA ASP A 18 -5.30 9.79 -25.52
C ASP A 18 -4.96 11.03 -26.36
N THR A 19 -5.53 11.18 -27.56
CA THR A 19 -5.16 12.27 -28.47
C THR A 19 -6.34 13.13 -28.88
N PHE A 20 -6.17 14.46 -28.80
CA PHE A 20 -7.22 15.45 -29.05
C PHE A 20 -6.74 16.47 -30.07
N SER A 21 -7.62 16.91 -30.96
CA SER A 21 -7.38 18.16 -31.70
C SER A 21 -7.47 19.37 -30.77
N ALA A 22 -6.96 20.52 -31.23
CA ALA A 22 -7.10 21.77 -30.49
C ALA A 22 -8.57 22.08 -30.15
N ARG A 23 -9.46 21.86 -31.14
CA ARG A 23 -10.90 22.07 -31.01
C ARG A 23 -11.51 21.13 -29.98
N GLU A 24 -11.26 19.83 -30.10
CA GLU A 24 -11.79 18.82 -29.16
C GLU A 24 -11.34 19.11 -27.73
N ALA A 25 -10.06 19.41 -27.53
CA ALA A 25 -9.52 19.76 -26.22
C ALA A 25 -10.19 21.01 -25.65
N ALA A 26 -10.33 22.07 -26.45
CA ALA A 26 -10.94 23.32 -26.03
C ALA A 26 -12.42 23.16 -25.63
N CYS A 27 -13.18 22.38 -26.39
CA CYS A 27 -14.57 22.05 -26.08
C CYS A 27 -14.69 21.31 -24.74
N LEU A 28 -13.83 20.31 -24.52
CA LEU A 28 -13.80 19.54 -23.27
C LEU A 28 -13.38 20.39 -22.07
N ILE A 29 -12.44 21.33 -22.25
CA ILE A 29 -12.04 22.29 -21.21
C ILE A 29 -13.20 23.24 -20.88
N ALA A 30 -13.91 23.73 -21.89
CA ALA A 30 -15.09 24.58 -21.73
C ALA A 30 -16.33 23.82 -21.19
N GLY A 31 -16.25 22.50 -21.09
CA GLY A 31 -17.28 21.64 -20.49
C GLY A 31 -18.44 21.31 -21.42
N PHE A 32 -18.18 21.07 -22.70
CA PHE A 32 -19.15 20.50 -23.63
C PHE A 32 -18.54 19.43 -24.54
N ASP A 33 -19.41 18.59 -25.11
CA ASP A 33 -19.03 17.47 -25.96
C ASP A 33 -18.62 17.98 -27.37
N PRO A 34 -17.39 17.71 -27.83
CA PRO A 34 -16.96 18.06 -29.19
C PRO A 34 -17.82 17.48 -30.32
N LYS A 35 -18.53 16.37 -30.11
CA LYS A 35 -19.32 15.71 -31.17
C LYS A 35 -20.70 16.32 -31.37
N THR A 36 -21.15 17.21 -30.49
CA THR A 36 -22.46 17.86 -30.61
C THR A 36 -22.41 19.11 -31.49
N GLU A 37 -21.49 19.18 -32.46
CA GLU A 37 -21.25 20.35 -33.33
C GLU A 37 -22.49 20.85 -34.09
N ASP A 38 -23.45 19.97 -34.41
CA ASP A 38 -24.73 20.39 -35.02
C ASP A 38 -25.61 21.23 -34.07
N ALA A 39 -25.31 21.22 -32.77
CA ALA A 39 -26.02 21.98 -31.74
C ALA A 39 -25.34 23.30 -31.37
N VAL A 40 -24.33 23.78 -32.13
CA VAL A 40 -23.70 25.11 -31.91
C VAL A 40 -24.74 26.23 -31.87
N TYR A 41 -25.87 26.09 -32.57
CA TYR A 41 -26.99 27.04 -32.51
C TYR A 41 -27.86 26.94 -31.25
N ASN A 42 -27.79 25.83 -30.52
CA ASN A 42 -28.59 25.55 -29.31
C ASN A 42 -27.81 25.71 -28.00
N TYR A 43 -26.49 25.87 -28.04
CA TYR A 43 -25.68 26.06 -26.84
C TYR A 43 -25.59 27.51 -26.40
N ASP A 44 -25.32 27.70 -25.10
CA ASP A 44 -24.98 29.00 -24.51
C ASP A 44 -23.79 29.61 -25.26
N TYR A 45 -24.03 30.71 -25.98
CA TYR A 45 -23.03 31.49 -26.72
C TYR A 45 -21.76 31.74 -25.90
N ARG A 46 -21.88 31.90 -24.58
CA ARG A 46 -20.73 32.10 -23.68
C ARG A 46 -19.78 30.89 -23.68
N LYS A 47 -20.31 29.67 -23.71
CA LYS A 47 -19.49 28.44 -23.75
C LYS A 47 -18.75 28.31 -25.08
N PHE A 48 -19.42 28.67 -26.18
CA PHE A 48 -18.79 28.69 -27.50
C PHE A 48 -17.62 29.68 -27.55
N CYS A 49 -17.84 30.92 -27.09
CA CYS A 49 -16.77 31.91 -26.99
C CYS A 49 -15.62 31.43 -26.09
N ALA A 50 -15.95 30.81 -24.94
CA ALA A 50 -14.93 30.26 -24.04
C ALA A 50 -14.08 29.18 -24.74
N ALA A 51 -14.70 28.23 -25.43
CA ALA A 51 -13.97 27.22 -26.20
C ALA A 51 -13.13 27.85 -27.31
N GLN A 52 -13.62 28.87 -28.02
CA GLN A 52 -12.83 29.54 -29.04
C GLN A 52 -11.58 30.21 -28.45
N VAL A 53 -11.72 30.91 -27.32
CA VAL A 53 -10.58 31.52 -26.60
C VAL A 53 -9.57 30.46 -26.16
N ILE A 54 -10.03 29.33 -25.63
CA ILE A 54 -9.16 28.21 -25.23
C ILE A 54 -8.47 27.59 -26.45
N GLU A 55 -9.19 27.40 -27.55
CA GLU A 55 -8.67 26.85 -28.80
C GLU A 55 -7.56 27.73 -29.37
N ASP A 56 -7.77 29.05 -29.38
CA ASP A 56 -6.77 30.02 -29.83
C ASP A 56 -5.54 30.01 -28.91
N ALA A 57 -5.74 29.88 -27.59
CA ALA A 57 -4.64 29.74 -26.63
C ALA A 57 -3.84 28.45 -26.86
N ILE A 58 -4.50 27.33 -27.13
CA ILE A 58 -3.87 26.05 -27.48
C ILE A 58 -3.05 26.19 -28.77
N LYS A 59 -3.62 26.83 -29.81
CA LYS A 59 -2.92 27.07 -31.08
C LYS A 59 -1.70 27.96 -30.89
N GLU A 60 -1.79 29.01 -30.08
CA GLU A 60 -0.65 29.89 -29.82
C GLU A 60 0.44 29.19 -29.03
N ALA A 61 0.10 28.43 -27.98
CA ALA A 61 1.04 27.60 -27.24
C ALA A 61 1.74 26.57 -28.16
N HIS A 62 1.01 26.00 -29.13
CA HIS A 62 1.58 25.10 -30.13
C HIS A 62 2.55 25.82 -31.08
N LYS A 63 2.19 27.01 -31.58
CA LYS A 63 3.10 27.81 -32.42
C LYS A 63 4.36 28.20 -31.68
N GLU A 64 4.25 28.52 -30.40
CA GLU A 64 5.41 28.83 -29.56
C GLU A 64 6.31 27.61 -29.42
N ALA A 65 5.72 26.43 -29.20
CA ALA A 65 6.44 25.16 -29.22
C ALA A 65 7.14 24.92 -30.57
N GLU A 66 6.46 25.20 -31.70
CA GLU A 66 7.04 25.08 -33.05
C GLU A 66 8.21 26.05 -33.26
N ARG A 67 8.07 27.31 -32.82
CA ARG A 67 9.13 28.33 -32.88
C ARG A 67 10.36 27.87 -32.09
N HIS A 68 10.14 27.41 -30.87
CA HIS A 68 11.19 26.89 -30.01
C HIS A 68 11.88 25.67 -30.65
N PHE A 69 11.09 24.72 -31.15
CA PHE A 69 11.58 23.52 -31.83
C PHE A 69 12.41 23.82 -33.09
N LYS A 70 11.97 24.78 -33.92
CA LYS A 70 12.74 25.24 -35.08
C LYS A 70 14.02 25.95 -34.66
N GLY A 71 13.98 26.73 -33.58
CA GLY A 71 15.15 27.38 -32.99
C GLY A 71 16.21 26.37 -32.55
N ILE A 72 15.79 25.27 -31.91
CA ILE A 72 16.68 24.14 -31.55
C ILE A 72 17.40 23.58 -32.79
N GLY A 73 16.68 23.41 -33.91
CA GLY A 73 17.26 22.91 -35.16
C GLY A 73 18.35 23.82 -35.76
N VAL A 74 18.34 25.12 -35.46
CA VAL A 74 19.40 26.06 -35.86
C VAL A 74 20.65 25.89 -34.99
N HIS A 75 20.48 25.68 -33.68
CA HIS A 75 21.58 25.51 -32.74
C HIS A 75 22.32 24.17 -32.90
N ILE A 76 21.61 23.06 -33.15
CA ILE A 76 22.25 21.75 -33.33
C ILE A 76 23.08 21.69 -34.63
N ALA A 77 22.71 22.46 -35.66
CA ALA A 77 23.43 22.49 -36.95
C ALA A 77 24.77 23.25 -36.91
N GLY A 78 25.01 24.05 -35.86
CA GLY A 78 26.24 24.82 -35.66
C GLY A 78 26.95 24.39 -34.39
N ILE A 79 27.67 23.27 -34.44
CA ILE A 79 28.70 22.80 -33.47
C ILE A 79 28.51 23.32 -32.03
N ILE A 80 27.78 22.60 -31.16
CA ILE A 80 27.83 22.79 -29.70
C ILE A 80 27.78 21.43 -28.98
N PRO A 81 28.49 21.28 -27.83
CA PRO A 81 28.78 20.01 -27.20
C PRO A 81 27.57 19.41 -26.46
N ASP A 82 27.79 18.23 -25.89
CA ASP A 82 26.94 17.38 -25.06
C ASP A 82 26.11 18.03 -23.89
N PRO A 83 26.35 19.27 -23.38
CA PRO A 83 25.55 19.84 -22.28
C PRO A 83 24.05 19.99 -22.54
N TRP A 84 23.60 20.09 -23.79
CA TRP A 84 22.18 20.33 -24.11
C TRP A 84 21.28 19.09 -23.99
N VAL A 85 21.85 17.88 -24.06
CA VAL A 85 21.11 16.64 -23.77
C VAL A 85 20.76 16.55 -22.27
N ARG A 86 21.52 17.23 -21.41
CA ARG A 86 21.17 17.44 -19.99
C ARG A 86 20.10 18.51 -19.81
N GLU A 87 20.18 19.65 -20.51
CA GLU A 87 19.14 20.69 -20.43
C GLU A 87 17.78 20.20 -20.91
N ILE A 88 17.65 19.35 -21.93
CA ILE A 88 16.34 18.76 -22.29
C ILE A 88 15.75 17.86 -21.17
N LYS A 89 16.60 17.31 -20.29
CA LYS A 89 16.18 16.54 -19.11
C LYS A 89 15.93 17.41 -17.87
N GLU A 90 16.50 18.61 -17.81
CA GLU A 90 16.52 19.51 -16.64
C GLU A 90 15.81 20.86 -16.85
N LEU A 91 15.39 21.19 -18.08
CA LEU A 91 14.58 22.37 -18.38
C LEU A 91 13.29 22.28 -17.57
N GLU A 92 13.16 23.19 -16.62
CA GLU A 92 11.90 23.52 -15.97
C GLU A 92 10.78 23.59 -17.03
N PRO A 93 9.58 23.09 -16.71
CA PRO A 93 8.50 22.92 -17.68
C PRO A 93 8.18 24.27 -18.32
N VAL A 94 8.62 24.45 -19.55
CA VAL A 94 8.25 25.60 -20.36
C VAL A 94 6.80 25.38 -20.83
N PRO A 95 5.94 26.42 -20.93
CA PRO A 95 4.49 26.31 -21.22
C PRO A 95 4.14 25.89 -22.65
N TYR A 96 4.93 25.02 -23.24
CA TYR A 96 4.75 24.52 -24.58
C TYR A 96 3.75 23.37 -24.60
N LEU A 97 2.91 23.38 -25.62
CA LEU A 97 1.97 22.30 -25.91
C LEU A 97 2.42 21.58 -27.18
N PRO A 98 3.34 20.60 -27.08
CA PRO A 98 3.84 19.89 -28.25
C PRO A 98 2.75 19.00 -28.84
N CYS A 99 2.68 18.93 -30.16
CA CYS A 99 1.80 17.96 -30.81
C CYS A 99 2.43 16.55 -30.81
N THR A 100 1.60 15.55 -31.08
CA THR A 100 2.00 14.14 -31.19
C THR A 100 3.13 13.91 -32.20
N ASN A 101 3.13 14.63 -33.33
CA ASN A 101 4.20 14.55 -34.32
C ASN A 101 5.54 15.09 -33.77
N MET A 102 5.51 16.20 -33.04
CA MET A 102 6.71 16.74 -32.38
C MET A 102 7.26 15.74 -31.36
N ARG A 103 6.39 15.11 -30.55
CA ARG A 103 6.78 14.06 -29.59
C ARG A 103 7.41 12.85 -30.26
N ALA A 104 6.76 12.30 -31.28
CA ALA A 104 7.26 11.14 -32.01
C ALA A 104 8.65 11.41 -32.56
N TRP A 105 8.86 12.63 -33.05
CA TRP A 105 10.16 13.04 -33.55
C TRP A 105 11.20 13.22 -32.44
N PHE A 106 10.85 13.82 -31.29
CA PHE A 106 11.75 13.89 -30.13
C PHE A 106 12.19 12.51 -29.66
N GLU A 107 11.27 11.55 -29.59
CA GLU A 107 11.60 10.17 -29.23
C GLU A 107 12.48 9.50 -30.30
N HIS A 108 12.23 9.76 -31.58
CA HIS A 108 13.10 9.28 -32.66
C HIS A 108 14.52 9.83 -32.52
N LEU A 109 14.67 11.13 -32.24
CA LEU A 109 15.97 11.74 -32.01
C LEU A 109 16.72 11.13 -30.84
N LYS A 110 16.05 10.93 -29.70
CA LYS A 110 16.66 10.33 -28.50
C LYS A 110 17.28 8.95 -28.78
N ASN A 111 16.69 8.22 -29.71
CA ASN A 111 17.11 6.86 -30.06
C ASN A 111 18.06 6.79 -31.27
N THR A 112 18.36 7.92 -31.91
CA THR A 112 19.18 7.94 -33.13
C THR A 112 20.66 8.15 -32.81
N SER A 113 21.53 7.28 -33.33
CA SER A 113 22.98 7.34 -33.10
C SER A 113 23.68 8.51 -33.82
N SER A 114 23.03 9.15 -34.79
CA SER A 114 23.55 10.32 -35.52
C SER A 114 22.51 11.46 -35.61
N PRO A 115 22.28 12.21 -34.52
CA PRO A 115 21.28 13.28 -34.47
C PRO A 115 21.49 14.39 -35.51
N SER A 116 22.75 14.68 -35.88
CA SER A 116 23.10 15.75 -36.82
C SER A 116 22.52 15.55 -38.23
N SER A 117 22.45 14.30 -38.69
CA SER A 117 21.88 13.95 -40.00
C SER A 117 20.35 14.09 -40.05
N GLU A 118 19.66 13.76 -38.95
CA GLU A 118 18.21 13.90 -38.81
C GLU A 118 17.79 15.37 -38.62
N VAL A 119 18.64 16.19 -37.99
CA VAL A 119 18.37 17.62 -37.77
C VAL A 119 18.24 18.41 -39.07
N ALA A 120 19.00 18.05 -40.11
CA ALA A 120 18.87 18.67 -41.43
C ALA A 120 17.48 18.48 -42.04
N LYS A 121 16.80 17.36 -41.72
CA LYS A 121 15.44 17.06 -42.20
C LYS A 121 14.37 17.94 -41.52
N ILE A 122 14.65 18.46 -40.32
CA ILE A 122 13.74 19.37 -39.58
C ILE A 122 13.46 20.63 -40.38
N LYS A 123 14.48 21.21 -41.02
CA LYS A 123 14.34 22.48 -41.74
C LYS A 123 13.32 22.41 -42.88
N GLY A 124 13.05 21.20 -43.38
CA GLY A 124 12.00 20.94 -44.38
C GLY A 124 10.68 20.45 -43.82
N MET A 125 10.60 20.08 -42.53
CA MET A 125 9.35 19.64 -41.91
C MET A 125 8.51 20.84 -41.51
N SER A 126 7.39 21.03 -42.23
CA SER A 126 6.31 21.89 -41.76
C SER A 126 5.43 21.07 -40.81
N PHE A 127 5.35 21.49 -39.55
CA PHE A 127 4.33 21.01 -38.61
C PHE A 127 2.98 21.72 -38.85
N SER A 128 2.95 22.68 -39.77
CA SER A 128 1.80 23.54 -40.10
C SER A 128 0.77 22.88 -41.00
N VAL A 129 0.71 21.55 -41.05
CA VAL A 129 -0.44 20.84 -41.63
C VAL A 129 -1.68 21.33 -40.89
N GLY A 130 -2.70 21.79 -41.61
CA GLY A 130 -3.82 22.58 -41.05
C GLY A 130 -4.27 22.15 -39.65
N TYR A 131 -4.48 23.12 -38.74
CA TYR A 131 -4.64 22.92 -37.29
C TYR A 131 -5.64 21.84 -36.89
N GLU A 132 -6.64 21.57 -37.71
CA GLU A 132 -7.63 20.50 -37.54
C GLU A 132 -7.00 19.10 -37.45
N LYS A 133 -5.86 18.89 -38.12
CA LYS A 133 -5.13 17.62 -38.15
C LYS A 133 -4.10 17.50 -37.02
N ILE A 134 -3.83 18.58 -36.30
CA ILE A 134 -2.86 18.57 -35.22
C ILE A 134 -3.50 17.92 -34.01
N LYS A 135 -2.87 16.85 -33.53
CA LYS A 135 -3.31 16.10 -32.34
C LYS A 135 -2.33 16.29 -31.19
N PHE A 136 -2.86 16.51 -29.99
CA PHE A 136 -2.14 16.71 -28.73
C PHE A 136 -2.44 15.55 -27.80
N LYS A 137 -1.47 15.10 -27.01
CA LYS A 137 -1.75 14.06 -26.00
C LYS A 137 -2.50 14.64 -24.82
N ARG A 138 -3.26 13.78 -24.13
CA ARG A 138 -3.98 14.15 -22.89
C ARG A 138 -3.03 14.71 -21.85
N GLU A 139 -1.86 14.09 -21.66
CA GLU A 139 -0.90 14.50 -20.63
C GLU A 139 -0.30 15.88 -20.92
N ASP A 140 -0.10 16.23 -22.20
CA ASP A 140 0.37 17.56 -22.62
C ASP A 140 -0.63 18.63 -22.25
N ILE A 141 -1.91 18.37 -22.58
CA ILE A 141 -3.01 19.29 -22.28
C ILE A 141 -3.13 19.47 -20.77
N LYS A 142 -3.10 18.38 -19.99
CA LYS A 142 -3.15 18.43 -18.52
C LYS A 142 -2.02 19.30 -17.96
N ARG A 143 -0.77 19.04 -18.36
CA ARG A 143 0.39 19.80 -17.88
C ARG A 143 0.31 21.27 -18.23
N TRP A 144 -0.06 21.59 -19.47
CA TRP A 144 -0.24 22.96 -19.92
C TRP A 144 -1.34 23.69 -19.12
N LEU A 145 -2.45 23.03 -18.83
CA LEU A 145 -3.53 23.59 -18.01
C LEU A 145 -3.11 23.85 -16.56
N GLU A 146 -2.35 22.93 -15.96
CA GLU A 146 -1.81 23.08 -14.60
C GLU A 146 -0.88 24.29 -14.50
N GLU A 147 0.01 24.48 -15.48
CA GLU A 147 0.92 25.61 -15.52
C GLU A 147 0.21 26.96 -15.74
N LYS A 148 -0.86 26.96 -16.53
CA LYS A 148 -1.71 28.15 -16.74
C LYS A 148 -2.68 28.41 -15.58
N ASP A 149 -2.62 27.62 -14.50
CA ASP A 149 -3.55 27.66 -13.38
C ASP A 149 -5.03 27.62 -13.83
N TYR A 150 -5.31 26.84 -14.89
CA TYR A 150 -6.63 26.77 -15.49
C TYR A 150 -7.53 25.80 -14.71
N ASN A 151 -7.91 26.20 -13.49
CA ASN A 151 -8.74 25.44 -12.57
C ASN A 151 -10.16 25.12 -13.10
N GLY A 152 -10.57 25.79 -14.17
CA GLY A 152 -11.86 25.59 -14.84
C GLY A 152 -11.94 24.34 -15.73
N ALA A 153 -10.83 23.69 -16.05
CA ALA A 153 -10.77 22.55 -16.97
C ALA A 153 -11.30 21.25 -16.33
N ARG A 154 -12.61 21.19 -16.13
CA ARG A 154 -13.27 20.10 -15.39
C ARG A 154 -13.00 18.74 -16.00
N TYR A 155 -12.97 18.59 -17.33
CA TYR A 155 -12.75 17.27 -17.93
C TYR A 155 -11.34 16.73 -17.61
N PHE A 156 -10.30 17.50 -17.93
CA PHE A 156 -8.91 17.05 -17.78
C PHE A 156 -8.43 16.99 -16.32
N LEU A 157 -8.93 17.86 -15.44
CA LEU A 157 -8.44 17.96 -14.05
C LEU A 157 -9.35 17.26 -13.01
N SER A 158 -10.59 16.90 -13.35
CA SER A 158 -11.51 16.29 -12.37
C SER A 158 -11.10 14.88 -11.95
N GLU A 159 -10.48 14.12 -12.85
CA GLU A 159 -10.02 12.77 -12.55
C GLU A 159 -8.91 12.80 -11.49
N HIS A 160 -7.93 13.69 -11.66
CA HIS A 160 -6.86 13.90 -10.70
C HIS A 160 -7.42 14.32 -9.34
N LYS A 161 -8.40 15.25 -9.31
CA LYS A 161 -9.05 15.66 -8.06
C LYS A 161 -9.79 14.51 -7.37
N LYS A 162 -10.49 13.65 -8.12
CA LYS A 162 -11.14 12.46 -7.56
C LYS A 162 -10.12 11.45 -7.02
N GLN A 163 -9.01 11.24 -7.74
CA GLN A 163 -7.92 10.37 -7.30
C GLN A 163 -7.26 10.92 -6.03
N LEU A 164 -6.99 12.23 -5.96
CA LEU A 164 -6.49 12.90 -4.76
C LEU A 164 -7.46 12.72 -3.58
N GLN A 165 -8.76 12.98 -3.77
CA GLN A 165 -9.75 12.76 -2.72
C GLN A 165 -9.80 11.31 -2.25
N LYS A 166 -9.68 10.35 -3.18
CA LYS A 166 -9.60 8.93 -2.85
C LYS A 166 -8.34 8.62 -2.05
N LEU A 167 -7.21 9.20 -2.42
CA LEU A 167 -5.93 9.03 -1.74
C LEU A 167 -5.95 9.64 -0.34
N ASP A 168 -6.51 10.84 -0.19
CA ASP A 168 -6.70 11.51 1.11
C ASP A 168 -7.58 10.67 2.02
N TYR A 169 -8.70 10.14 1.50
CA TYR A 169 -9.56 9.23 2.26
C TYR A 169 -8.82 7.94 2.69
N GLN A 170 -8.03 7.35 1.79
CA GLN A 170 -7.21 6.18 2.11
C GLN A 170 -6.16 6.47 3.18
N LYS A 171 -5.53 7.65 3.11
CA LYS A 171 -4.57 8.11 4.12
C LYS A 171 -5.22 8.27 5.50
N GLU A 172 -6.38 8.91 5.58
CA GLU A 172 -7.14 9.06 6.83
C GLU A 172 -7.61 7.72 7.43
N MET A 173 -7.88 6.72 6.58
CA MET A 173 -8.20 5.37 7.04
C MET A 173 -6.96 4.68 7.62
N LEU A 174 -5.81 4.80 6.95
CA LEU A 174 -4.56 4.21 7.42
C LEU A 174 -4.07 4.86 8.72
N ASP A 175 -4.22 6.18 8.86
CA ASP A 175 -3.87 6.90 10.09
C ASP A 175 -4.70 6.43 11.28
N ARG A 176 -5.99 6.12 11.07
CA ARG A 176 -6.86 5.53 12.11
C ARG A 176 -6.44 4.12 12.50
N GLU A 177 -6.07 3.29 11.51
CA GLU A 177 -5.56 1.94 11.77
C GLU A 177 -4.25 1.97 12.56
N LEU A 178 -3.34 2.89 12.20
CA LEU A 178 -2.10 3.11 12.96
C LEU A 178 -2.38 3.48 14.42
N ILE A 179 -3.30 4.41 14.68
CA ILE A 179 -3.66 4.79 16.07
C ILE A 179 -4.17 3.57 16.85
N SER A 180 -5.07 2.77 16.24
CA SER A 180 -5.60 1.56 16.87
C SER A 180 -4.52 0.52 17.18
N LEU A 181 -3.56 0.32 16.27
CA LEU A 181 -2.43 -0.60 16.50
C LEU A 181 -1.51 -0.13 17.63
N HIS A 182 -1.30 1.18 17.77
CA HIS A 182 -0.50 1.73 18.87
C HIS A 182 -1.19 1.52 20.24
N GLU A 183 -2.52 1.61 20.30
CA GLU A 183 -3.28 1.32 21.51
C GLU A 183 -3.16 -0.17 21.88
N GLN A 184 -3.36 -1.07 20.91
CA GLN A 184 -3.19 -2.51 21.13
C GLN A 184 -1.77 -2.87 21.60
N ALA A 185 -0.74 -2.23 21.04
CA ALA A 185 0.64 -2.44 21.48
C ALA A 185 0.88 -2.00 22.92
N ARG A 186 0.23 -0.92 23.37
CA ARG A 186 0.29 -0.45 24.75
C ARG A 186 -0.38 -1.45 25.71
N ASP A 187 -1.54 -1.96 25.34
CA ASP A 187 -2.26 -2.96 26.15
C ASP A 187 -1.47 -4.27 26.27
N LEU A 188 -0.84 -4.72 25.18
CA LEU A 188 0.03 -5.90 25.20
C LEU A 188 1.24 -5.72 26.13
N GLU A 189 1.83 -4.53 26.16
CA GLU A 189 2.95 -4.24 27.07
C GLU A 189 2.50 -4.25 28.53
N SER A 190 1.33 -3.67 28.82
CA SER A 190 0.72 -3.74 30.17
C SER A 190 0.47 -5.19 30.61
N LEU A 191 -0.07 -6.03 29.73
CA LEU A 191 -0.32 -7.44 30.01
C LEU A 191 0.99 -8.22 30.21
N ARG A 192 2.07 -7.86 29.49
CA ARG A 192 3.39 -8.47 29.69
C ARG A 192 3.98 -8.13 31.05
N GLN A 193 3.82 -6.89 31.50
CA GLN A 193 4.24 -6.45 32.82
C GLN A 193 3.46 -7.19 33.93
N GLU A 194 2.13 -7.24 33.82
CA GLU A 194 1.29 -7.98 34.77
C GLU A 194 1.66 -9.46 34.83
N ASN A 195 1.89 -10.11 33.68
CA ASN A 195 2.33 -11.50 33.65
C ASN A 195 3.73 -11.69 34.28
N ALA A 196 4.64 -10.74 34.12
CA ALA A 196 5.95 -10.79 34.75
C ALA A 196 5.84 -10.66 36.28
N GLU A 197 5.00 -9.75 36.77
CA GLU A 197 4.71 -9.57 38.20
C GLU A 197 4.05 -10.80 38.81
N LEU A 198 3.02 -11.35 38.15
CA LEU A 198 2.36 -12.58 38.60
C LEU A 198 3.33 -13.77 38.63
N LYS A 199 4.19 -13.89 37.63
CA LYS A 199 5.22 -14.94 37.60
C LYS A 199 6.20 -14.79 38.76
N ALA A 200 6.61 -13.57 39.09
CA ALA A 200 7.47 -13.30 40.25
C ALA A 200 6.75 -13.66 41.57
N GLN A 201 5.47 -13.30 41.72
CA GLN A 201 4.67 -13.68 42.89
C GLN A 201 4.52 -15.20 43.03
N VAL A 202 4.31 -15.92 41.92
CA VAL A 202 4.24 -17.39 41.92
C VAL A 202 5.59 -18.00 42.30
N GLU A 203 6.70 -17.45 41.85
CA GLU A 203 8.05 -17.92 42.22
C GLU A 203 8.34 -17.67 43.70
N GLU A 204 7.97 -16.51 44.24
CA GLU A 204 8.09 -16.17 45.66
C GLU A 204 7.24 -17.10 46.55
N LEU A 205 5.98 -17.33 46.18
CA LEU A 205 5.10 -18.25 46.90
C LEU A 205 5.54 -19.71 46.74
N GLY A 206 5.97 -20.11 45.54
CA GLY A 206 6.45 -21.46 45.24
C GLY A 206 7.75 -21.81 45.98
N ALA A 207 8.64 -20.84 46.19
CA ALA A 207 9.84 -21.01 46.99
C ALA A 207 9.54 -21.30 48.48
N SER A 208 8.33 -20.98 48.96
CA SER A 208 7.87 -21.28 50.33
C SER A 208 7.18 -22.64 50.48
N GLN A 209 6.93 -23.36 49.38
CA GLN A 209 6.18 -24.63 49.37
C GLN A 209 7.07 -25.89 49.38
N ASP A 210 8.32 -25.80 49.85
CA ASP A 210 9.00 -27.03 50.25
C ASP A 210 8.28 -27.61 51.46
N ILE A 211 7.52 -28.69 51.24
CA ILE A 211 6.88 -29.47 52.30
C ILE A 211 7.98 -29.80 53.31
N ASP A 212 7.79 -29.39 54.57
CA ASP A 212 8.71 -29.69 55.67
C ASP A 212 9.20 -31.13 55.52
N PRO A 213 10.53 -31.37 55.41
CA PRO A 213 11.09 -32.69 55.19
C PRO A 213 10.52 -33.75 56.15
N ARG A 214 10.14 -33.37 57.38
CA ARG A 214 9.49 -34.27 58.35
C ARG A 214 8.08 -34.68 57.90
N LEU A 215 7.27 -33.73 57.45
CA LEU A 215 5.94 -33.97 56.91
C LEU A 215 6.02 -34.81 55.63
N LYS A 216 6.94 -34.47 54.71
CA LYS A 216 7.18 -35.23 53.47
C LYS A 216 7.58 -36.68 53.76
N ASN A 217 8.51 -36.88 54.69
CA ASN A 217 8.93 -38.23 55.11
C ASN A 217 7.81 -39.01 55.81
N THR A 218 6.96 -38.33 56.58
CA THR A 218 5.79 -38.96 57.23
C THR A 218 4.77 -39.39 56.19
N LEU A 219 4.45 -38.54 55.23
CA LEU A 219 3.55 -38.84 54.12
C LEU A 219 4.08 -40.02 53.30
N TYR A 220 5.37 -40.03 52.96
CA TYR A 220 5.98 -41.14 52.23
C TYR A 220 5.93 -42.46 53.00
N LYS A 221 6.10 -42.44 54.33
CA LYS A 221 5.92 -43.66 55.14
C LYS A 221 4.47 -44.16 55.10
N MET A 222 3.48 -43.26 55.15
CA MET A 222 2.07 -43.63 55.01
C MET A 222 1.77 -44.22 53.64
N ILE A 223 2.23 -43.56 52.56
CA ILE A 223 2.07 -44.04 51.18
C ILE A 223 2.69 -45.43 51.02
N HIS A 224 3.91 -45.64 51.52
CA HIS A 224 4.59 -46.94 51.44
C HIS A 224 3.79 -48.03 52.16
N ALA A 225 3.35 -47.79 53.39
CA ALA A 225 2.58 -48.76 54.16
C ALA A 225 1.25 -49.13 53.47
N MET A 226 0.52 -48.13 52.94
CA MET A 226 -0.72 -48.37 52.20
C MET A 226 -0.49 -49.16 50.91
N ALA A 227 0.57 -48.86 50.17
CA ALA A 227 0.91 -49.57 48.94
C ALA A 227 1.28 -51.04 49.21
N VAL A 228 2.09 -51.30 50.24
CA VAL A 228 2.50 -52.68 50.61
C VAL A 228 1.29 -53.49 51.09
N ILE A 229 0.47 -52.93 51.98
CA ILE A 229 -0.65 -53.66 52.59
C ILE A 229 -1.81 -53.82 51.60
N GLY A 230 -2.24 -52.71 50.99
CA GLY A 230 -3.43 -52.63 50.14
C GLY A 230 -3.21 -53.20 48.74
N TYR A 231 -2.07 -52.89 48.12
CA TYR A 231 -1.80 -53.21 46.72
C TYR A 231 -0.70 -54.26 46.53
N LYS A 232 -0.18 -54.82 47.62
CA LYS A 232 0.91 -55.82 47.60
C LYS A 232 2.16 -55.32 46.87
N TYR A 233 2.44 -54.02 46.99
CA TYR A 233 3.64 -53.42 46.43
C TYR A 233 4.89 -54.05 47.06
N ASP A 234 5.75 -54.64 46.24
CA ASP A 234 7.09 -55.09 46.62
C ASP A 234 8.17 -54.27 45.87
N PRO A 235 9.01 -53.49 46.57
CA PRO A 235 10.05 -52.69 45.94
C PRO A 235 11.19 -53.51 45.31
N GLN A 236 11.34 -54.79 45.68
CA GLN A 236 12.39 -55.68 45.15
C GLN A 236 11.88 -56.59 44.01
N ALA A 237 10.56 -56.64 43.77
CA ALA A 237 10.00 -57.46 42.72
C ALA A 237 10.34 -56.92 41.32
N ALA A 238 10.78 -57.81 40.43
CA ALA A 238 11.06 -57.47 39.03
C ALA A 238 9.81 -57.01 38.24
N ARG A 239 8.62 -57.43 38.67
CA ARG A 239 7.33 -57.01 38.13
C ARG A 239 6.38 -56.71 39.27
N ASN A 240 5.79 -55.52 39.26
CA ASN A 240 4.91 -55.04 40.31
C ASN A 240 3.62 -54.48 39.72
N ASN A 241 2.51 -55.18 39.95
CA ASN A 241 1.19 -54.80 39.45
C ASN A 241 0.56 -53.66 40.25
N ALA A 242 1.08 -53.36 41.45
CA ALA A 242 0.52 -52.32 42.31
C ALA A 242 0.49 -50.95 41.62
N VAL A 243 1.43 -50.64 40.73
CA VAL A 243 1.45 -49.35 40.01
C VAL A 243 0.21 -49.20 39.12
N SER A 244 -0.13 -50.24 38.34
CA SER A 244 -1.33 -50.20 37.49
C SER A 244 -2.60 -50.23 38.31
N ASP A 245 -2.63 -51.00 39.39
CA ASP A 245 -3.81 -51.12 40.26
C ASP A 245 -4.10 -49.79 40.98
N ILE A 246 -3.08 -49.15 41.53
CA ILE A 246 -3.17 -47.81 42.13
C ILE A 246 -3.64 -46.78 41.07
N ALA A 247 -3.08 -46.82 39.86
CA ALA A 247 -3.48 -45.90 38.80
C ALA A 247 -4.96 -46.07 38.43
N ASN A 248 -5.44 -47.32 38.35
CA ASN A 248 -6.84 -47.63 38.08
C ASN A 248 -7.76 -47.10 39.19
N ASP A 249 -7.39 -47.27 40.47
CA ASP A 249 -8.19 -46.80 41.60
C ASP A 249 -8.20 -45.26 41.70
N ILE A 250 -7.06 -44.61 41.43
CA ILE A 250 -6.98 -43.14 41.32
C ILE A 250 -7.88 -42.63 40.19
N ASN A 251 -7.85 -43.29 39.03
CA ASN A 251 -8.73 -42.97 37.90
C ASN A 251 -10.21 -43.21 38.22
N ALA A 252 -10.54 -44.28 38.94
CA ALA A 252 -11.90 -44.56 39.41
C ALA A 252 -12.39 -43.49 40.40
N ALA A 253 -11.48 -42.89 41.18
CA ALA A 253 -11.77 -41.74 42.04
C ALA A 253 -11.85 -40.39 41.29
N GLY A 254 -11.70 -40.38 39.96
CA GLY A 254 -11.80 -39.18 39.13
C GLY A 254 -10.52 -38.34 39.05
N LEU A 255 -9.40 -38.85 39.57
CA LEU A 255 -8.10 -38.21 39.50
C LEU A 255 -7.25 -38.84 38.38
N LYS A 256 -6.35 -38.07 37.76
CA LYS A 256 -5.46 -38.59 36.72
C LYS A 256 -4.01 -38.47 37.16
N VAL A 257 -3.34 -39.61 37.31
CA VAL A 257 -1.90 -39.68 37.62
C VAL A 257 -1.26 -40.73 36.72
N SER A 258 -0.10 -40.41 36.13
CA SER A 258 0.61 -41.34 35.26
C SER A 258 1.28 -42.46 36.07
N ASN A 259 1.42 -43.63 35.46
CA ASN A 259 2.13 -44.77 36.06
C ASN A 259 3.58 -44.41 36.45
N ASP A 260 4.24 -43.54 35.68
CA ASP A 260 5.61 -43.10 35.96
C ASP A 260 5.69 -42.20 37.20
N THR A 261 4.72 -41.30 37.38
CA THR A 261 4.61 -40.48 38.59
C THR A 261 4.37 -41.34 39.83
N ILE A 262 3.44 -42.30 39.74
CA ILE A 262 3.16 -43.26 40.83
C ILE A 262 4.41 -44.06 41.17
N ARG A 263 5.11 -44.62 40.16
CA ARG A 263 6.33 -45.40 40.35
C ARG A 263 7.41 -44.59 41.06
N THR A 264 7.64 -43.35 40.61
CA THR A 264 8.63 -42.43 41.21
C THR A 264 8.32 -42.19 42.69
N HIS A 265 7.07 -41.89 43.03
CA HIS A 265 6.68 -41.65 44.42
C HIS A 265 6.75 -42.91 45.30
N LEU A 266 6.41 -44.08 44.76
CA LEU A 266 6.53 -45.35 45.50
C LEU A 266 7.99 -45.75 45.76
N GLN A 267 8.89 -45.48 44.81
CA GLN A 267 10.34 -45.68 44.99
C GLN A 267 10.91 -44.76 46.06
N GLU A 268 10.56 -43.47 46.03
CA GLU A 268 10.94 -42.52 47.07
C GLU A 268 10.37 -42.92 48.43
N ALA A 269 9.12 -43.35 48.47
CA ALA A 269 8.48 -43.84 49.68
C ALA A 269 9.16 -45.08 50.26
N ALA A 270 9.56 -46.04 49.41
CA ALA A 270 10.32 -47.21 49.82
C ALA A 270 11.71 -46.86 50.36
N ARG A 271 12.41 -45.92 49.72
CA ARG A 271 13.71 -45.41 50.17
C ARG A 271 13.63 -44.80 51.58
N VAL A 272 12.63 -43.95 51.83
CA VAL A 272 12.42 -43.32 53.14
C VAL A 272 12.02 -44.32 54.22
N ALA A 273 11.29 -45.38 53.86
CA ALA A 273 10.94 -46.46 54.79
C ALA A 273 12.16 -47.31 55.18
N ALA A 274 13.05 -47.63 54.22
CA ALA A 274 14.26 -48.41 54.45
C ALA A 274 15.24 -47.73 55.42
N ASN A 275 15.41 -46.41 55.33
CA ASN A 275 16.33 -45.63 56.16
C ASN A 275 15.95 -45.56 57.67
N LYS A 276 14.82 -46.15 58.10
CA LYS A 276 14.37 -46.14 59.51
C LYS A 276 14.55 -47.50 60.21
N ALA A 277 15.10 -48.50 59.51
CA ALA A 277 15.30 -49.85 60.02
C ALA A 277 16.71 -50.08 60.63
N GLU A 278 17.56 -49.04 60.63
CA GLU A 278 18.81 -48.94 61.40
C GLU A 278 18.59 -48.12 62.68
#